data_AF-A0A9P5HQ57-F1
#
_entry.id   AF-A0A9P5HQ57-F1
#
_cell.length_a   1.000
_cell.length_b   1.000
_cell.length_c   1.000
_cell.angle_alpha   90.00
_cell.angle_beta   90.00
_cell.angle_gamma   90.00
#
_symmetry.space_group_name_H-M   'P 1'
#
loop_
_entity.id
_entity.type
_entity.pdbx_description
1 polymer ?
#
loop_
_entity_poly.entity_id
_entity_poly.type
_entity_poly.pdbx_seq_one_letter_code
_entity_poly.pdbx_strand_id
1 'polypeptide(L)'
;MMARQTPNQIPWDPQSTVFPTRTELPTIPGAPEQAAWVWGEDDNANGDDVVGPNANKKCSIEHWAQRGIAGRGILLDFREYAKKHGINYDAYDTCEISFQQLVDCGKEQGIDIRPEAQGGDIKIGDILFVRSGWVETYYQKSVEELKVLEARGLEELKFVGLSQEQAILDWLHDSYFAAVAGDAPTFEAWPTNEAYHLHEYILSLWGMPLGEMLQLEKLAEKCRERKKWTFFFTSAPANCPIRM
;
A
#
# COMPACT_ATOMS: atom_id res chain seq x y z
N MET A 1 28.80 -9.48 10.45
CA MET A 1 28.49 -8.87 9.14
C MET A 1 27.45 -9.78 8.51
N MET A 2 26.19 -9.37 8.43
CA MET A 2 25.18 -10.19 7.74
C MET A 2 25.53 -10.18 6.24
N ALA A 3 25.51 -11.34 5.60
CA ALA A 3 25.87 -11.46 4.20
C ALA A 3 24.76 -10.82 3.35
N ARG A 4 25.11 -9.82 2.53
CA ARG A 4 24.20 -9.28 1.52
C ARG A 4 24.08 -10.31 0.40
N GLN A 5 22.91 -10.91 0.26
CA GLN A 5 22.59 -11.74 -0.89
C GLN A 5 22.61 -10.87 -2.15
N THR A 6 23.14 -11.39 -3.25
CA THR A 6 23.09 -10.67 -4.52
C THR A 6 21.65 -10.66 -5.04
N PRO A 7 21.18 -9.57 -5.68
CA PRO A 7 19.80 -9.50 -6.17
C PRO A 7 19.41 -10.65 -7.12
N ASN A 8 20.38 -11.20 -7.84
CA ASN A 8 20.18 -12.28 -8.82
C ASN A 8 20.17 -13.69 -8.20
N GLN A 9 20.45 -13.83 -6.90
CA GLN A 9 20.41 -15.12 -6.23
C GLN A 9 18.98 -15.35 -5.73
N ILE A 10 18.27 -16.33 -6.30
CA ILE A 10 16.89 -16.70 -5.96
C ILE A 10 16.88 -18.19 -5.55
N PRO A 11 16.09 -18.61 -4.53
CA PRO A 11 15.16 -17.82 -3.72
C PRO A 11 15.86 -16.88 -2.74
N TRP A 12 15.13 -15.85 -2.30
CA TRP A 12 15.65 -14.89 -1.32
C TRP A 12 15.78 -15.53 0.07
N ASP A 13 16.89 -15.26 0.77
CA ASP A 13 17.11 -15.73 2.14
C ASP A 13 16.13 -15.03 3.09
N PRO A 14 15.20 -15.77 3.72
CA PRO A 14 14.21 -15.18 4.63
C PRO A 14 14.85 -14.59 5.90
N GLN A 15 16.13 -14.87 6.16
CA GLN A 15 16.89 -14.28 7.26
C GLN A 15 17.73 -13.06 6.85
N SER A 16 17.69 -12.67 5.57
CA SER A 16 18.36 -11.46 5.12
C SER A 16 17.71 -10.23 5.74
N THR A 17 18.54 -9.28 6.18
CA THR A 17 18.10 -7.97 6.66
C THR A 17 18.55 -6.84 5.74
N VAL A 18 19.13 -7.18 4.58
CA VAL A 18 19.60 -6.23 3.57
C VAL A 18 19.03 -6.66 2.25
N PHE A 19 18.06 -5.90 1.76
CA PHE A 19 17.31 -6.20 0.55
C PHE A 19 17.73 -5.27 -0.60
N PRO A 20 17.58 -5.69 -1.87
CA PRO A 20 18.03 -4.93 -3.02
C PRO A 20 16.99 -3.91 -3.47
N THR A 21 17.41 -2.68 -3.75
CA THR A 21 16.50 -1.60 -4.15
C THR A 21 15.74 -1.94 -5.43
N ARG A 22 14.67 -1.22 -5.73
CA ARG A 22 13.85 -1.45 -6.93
C ARG A 22 14.69 -1.44 -8.21
N THR A 23 15.68 -0.55 -8.26
CA THR A 23 16.64 -0.41 -9.36
C THR A 23 17.67 -1.55 -9.45
N GLU A 24 17.81 -2.33 -8.38
CA GLU A 24 18.68 -3.51 -8.31
C GLU A 24 17.91 -4.82 -8.59
N LEU A 25 16.60 -4.76 -8.85
CA LEU A 25 15.79 -5.95 -9.10
C LEU A 25 16.30 -6.76 -10.31
N PRO A 26 16.36 -8.10 -10.19
CA PRO A 26 16.82 -8.96 -11.28
C PRO A 26 15.80 -8.99 -12.43
N THR A 27 16.28 -9.26 -13.65
CA THR A 27 15.39 -9.69 -14.73
C THR A 27 15.09 -11.17 -14.58
N ILE A 28 13.82 -11.53 -14.34
CA ILE A 28 13.38 -12.91 -14.17
C ILE A 28 12.81 -13.42 -15.51
N PRO A 29 13.37 -14.48 -16.12
CA PRO A 29 12.86 -15.03 -17.37
C PRO A 29 11.38 -15.42 -17.27
N GLY A 30 10.54 -14.85 -18.13
CA GLY A 30 9.10 -15.12 -18.17
C GLY A 30 8.24 -14.31 -17.19
N ALA A 31 8.84 -13.48 -16.35
CA ALA A 31 8.12 -12.54 -15.49
C ALA A 31 8.05 -11.13 -16.12
N PRO A 32 7.08 -10.30 -15.72
CA PRO A 32 7.09 -8.88 -16.06
C PRO A 32 8.34 -8.16 -15.55
N GLU A 33 8.68 -7.04 -16.17
CA GLU A 33 9.74 -6.16 -15.67
C GLU A 33 9.40 -5.66 -14.26
N GLN A 34 10.41 -5.49 -13.41
CA GLN A 34 10.26 -5.06 -12.01
C GLN A 34 9.49 -6.02 -11.09
N ALA A 35 9.25 -7.26 -11.54
CA ALA A 35 8.85 -8.34 -10.64
C ALA A 35 9.93 -8.53 -9.56
N ALA A 36 9.52 -8.42 -8.30
CA ALA A 36 10.37 -8.75 -7.17
C ALA A 36 10.47 -10.28 -7.02
N TRP A 37 11.35 -10.70 -6.12
CA TRP A 37 11.62 -12.11 -5.86
C TRP A 37 10.39 -12.86 -5.36
N VAL A 38 10.37 -14.15 -5.70
CA VAL A 38 9.47 -15.14 -5.14
C VAL A 38 10.06 -15.65 -3.81
N TRP A 39 9.28 -15.66 -2.73
CA TRP A 39 9.71 -16.18 -1.42
C TRP A 39 9.78 -17.72 -1.41
N GLY A 40 9.37 -18.38 -2.50
CA GLY A 40 9.46 -19.83 -2.71
C GLY A 40 9.19 -20.23 -4.18
N GLU A 41 9.30 -21.53 -4.49
CA GLU A 41 9.15 -22.07 -5.86
C GLU A 41 7.74 -21.88 -6.48
N ASP A 42 6.72 -21.61 -5.65
CA ASP A 42 5.31 -21.49 -6.04
C ASP A 42 4.69 -20.13 -5.68
N ASP A 43 5.51 -19.12 -5.38
CA ASP A 43 5.06 -17.79 -4.93
C ASP A 43 4.79 -16.84 -6.12
N ASN A 44 4.07 -17.36 -7.11
CA ASN A 44 3.64 -16.63 -8.30
C ASN A 44 2.25 -17.12 -8.73
N ALA A 45 1.50 -16.28 -9.44
CA ALA A 45 0.24 -16.67 -10.05
C ALA A 45 0.08 -16.01 -11.42
N ASN A 46 -0.63 -16.67 -12.32
CA ASN A 46 -1.10 -16.10 -13.59
C ASN A 46 -2.62 -16.27 -13.72
N GLY A 47 -3.20 -15.82 -14.84
CA GLY A 47 -4.64 -15.89 -15.07
C GLY A 47 -5.25 -17.30 -14.92
N ASP A 48 -4.55 -18.34 -15.38
CA ASP A 48 -5.02 -19.73 -15.30
C ASP A 48 -5.02 -20.28 -13.87
N ASP A 49 -4.20 -19.70 -12.97
CA ASP A 49 -4.19 -20.05 -11.55
C ASP A 49 -5.39 -19.44 -10.79
N VAL A 50 -5.96 -18.35 -11.32
CA VAL A 50 -7.04 -17.59 -10.67
C VAL A 50 -8.41 -17.99 -11.20
N VAL A 51 -8.54 -18.21 -12.52
CA VAL A 51 -9.82 -18.52 -13.17
C VAL A 51 -9.70 -19.70 -14.13
N GLY A 52 -10.80 -20.43 -14.32
CA GLY A 52 -10.88 -21.54 -15.27
C GLY A 52 -10.55 -22.91 -14.65
N PRO A 53 -10.39 -23.97 -15.47
CA PRO A 53 -10.30 -25.34 -15.00
C PRO A 53 -9.01 -25.67 -14.23
N ASN A 54 -7.98 -24.83 -14.33
CA ASN A 54 -6.70 -24.98 -13.64
C ASN A 54 -6.59 -24.10 -12.38
N ALA A 55 -7.68 -23.41 -12.02
CA ALA A 55 -7.70 -22.51 -10.88
C ALA A 55 -7.28 -23.25 -9.60
N ASN A 56 -6.42 -22.62 -8.82
CA ASN A 56 -5.82 -23.19 -7.64
C ASN A 56 -5.71 -22.14 -6.52
N LYS A 57 -4.87 -22.41 -5.52
CA LYS A 57 -4.75 -21.61 -4.30
C LYS A 57 -3.46 -20.79 -4.25
N LYS A 58 -2.79 -20.58 -5.38
CA LYS A 58 -1.60 -19.73 -5.41
C LYS A 58 -1.99 -18.29 -5.11
N CYS A 59 -1.18 -17.62 -4.28
CA CYS A 59 -1.34 -16.21 -3.89
C CYS A 59 -2.68 -15.82 -3.25
N SER A 60 -3.49 -16.77 -2.77
CA SER A 60 -4.83 -16.51 -2.25
C SER A 60 -4.88 -16.21 -0.74
N ILE A 61 -5.98 -15.61 -0.29
CA ILE A 61 -6.09 -15.01 1.06
C ILE A 61 -6.00 -16.02 2.21
N GLU A 62 -6.29 -17.30 1.98
CA GLU A 62 -6.23 -18.32 3.04
C GLU A 62 -4.83 -18.50 3.62
N HIS A 63 -3.76 -18.22 2.85
CA HIS A 63 -2.39 -18.29 3.36
C HIS A 63 -2.15 -17.22 4.42
N TRP A 64 -2.67 -16.01 4.19
CA TRP A 64 -2.64 -14.92 5.16
C TRP A 64 -3.57 -15.20 6.35
N ALA A 65 -4.76 -15.74 6.09
CA ALA A 65 -5.76 -16.00 7.13
C ALA A 65 -5.33 -17.05 8.17
N GLN A 66 -4.39 -17.96 7.84
CA GLN A 66 -3.86 -18.95 8.78
C GLN A 66 -3.13 -18.32 9.98
N ARG A 67 -2.47 -17.17 9.78
CA ARG A 67 -1.69 -16.48 10.82
C ARG A 67 -2.26 -15.11 11.18
N GLY A 68 -3.06 -14.53 10.29
CA GLY A 68 -3.42 -13.13 10.34
C GLY A 68 -2.23 -12.23 9.98
N ILE A 69 -2.51 -10.94 9.93
CA ILE A 69 -1.53 -9.87 9.73
C ILE A 69 -1.33 -9.22 11.08
N ALA A 70 -0.10 -9.19 11.58
CA ALA A 70 0.25 -8.51 12.82
C ALA A 70 1.62 -7.84 12.67
N GLY A 71 1.73 -6.56 13.02
CA GLY A 71 2.95 -5.81 12.79
C GLY A 71 2.95 -4.40 13.36
N ARG A 72 3.99 -3.65 13.02
CA ARG A 72 4.10 -2.22 13.36
C ARG A 72 3.45 -1.41 12.24
N GLY A 73 2.33 -0.76 12.55
CA GLY A 73 1.68 0.21 11.66
C GLY A 73 2.29 1.60 11.81
N ILE A 74 2.35 2.34 10.70
CA ILE A 74 2.75 3.75 10.64
C ILE A 74 1.67 4.52 9.90
N LEU A 75 1.12 5.57 10.51
CA LEU A 75 0.10 6.42 9.90
C LEU A 75 0.70 7.74 9.40
N LEU A 76 0.47 8.04 8.12
CA LEU A 76 0.60 9.38 7.54
C LEU A 76 -0.79 10.00 7.39
N ASP A 77 -1.10 10.99 8.23
CA ASP A 77 -2.37 11.72 8.26
C ASP A 77 -2.34 12.91 7.30
N PHE A 78 -2.29 12.59 6.01
CA PHE A 78 -2.25 13.59 4.94
C PHE A 78 -3.48 14.51 4.98
N ARG A 79 -4.66 13.99 5.32
CA ARG A 79 -5.89 14.79 5.40
C ARG A 79 -5.78 15.92 6.43
N GLU A 80 -5.20 15.67 7.61
CA GLU A 80 -4.98 16.72 8.60
C GLU A 80 -3.87 17.70 8.16
N TYR A 81 -2.78 17.18 7.60
CA TYR A 81 -1.71 18.01 7.02
C TYR A 81 -2.28 18.98 5.97
N ALA A 82 -3.07 18.47 5.03
CA ALA A 82 -3.68 19.26 3.98
C ALA A 82 -4.55 20.41 4.53
N LYS A 83 -5.37 20.14 5.55
CA LYS A 83 -6.21 21.16 6.22
C LYS A 83 -5.37 22.30 6.82
N LYS A 84 -4.29 21.97 7.53
CA LYS A 84 -3.42 22.97 8.18
C LYS A 84 -2.66 23.83 7.18
N HIS A 85 -2.30 23.26 6.05
CA HIS A 85 -1.54 23.94 5.00
C HIS A 85 -2.41 24.55 3.90
N GLY A 86 -3.74 24.55 4.07
CA GLY A 86 -4.67 25.14 3.12
C GLY A 86 -4.73 24.41 1.77
N ILE A 87 -4.34 23.14 1.73
CA ILE A 87 -4.45 22.27 0.55
C ILE A 87 -5.90 21.78 0.50
N ASN A 88 -6.70 22.42 -0.35
CA ASN A 88 -8.12 22.10 -0.52
C ASN A 88 -8.31 21.09 -1.65
N TYR A 89 -8.91 19.93 -1.33
CA TYR A 89 -9.35 18.93 -2.30
C TYR A 89 -10.63 18.25 -1.82
N ASP A 90 -11.44 17.74 -2.75
CA ASP A 90 -12.53 16.80 -2.48
C ASP A 90 -11.99 15.38 -2.60
N ALA A 91 -12.19 14.55 -1.57
CA ALA A 91 -11.76 13.16 -1.58
C ALA A 91 -12.54 12.29 -2.61
N TYR A 92 -13.68 12.77 -3.12
CA TYR A 92 -14.48 12.16 -4.19
C TYR A 92 -14.18 12.69 -5.60
N ASP A 93 -13.13 13.50 -5.72
CA ASP A 93 -12.54 13.90 -6.99
C ASP A 93 -11.10 13.37 -7.06
N THR A 94 -10.48 13.50 -8.23
CA THR A 94 -9.11 13.04 -8.43
C THR A 94 -8.14 14.01 -7.77
N CYS A 95 -7.37 13.51 -6.80
CA CYS A 95 -6.30 14.25 -6.16
C CYS A 95 -5.12 13.31 -5.93
N GLU A 96 -3.97 13.71 -6.47
CA GLU A 96 -2.72 12.99 -6.36
C GLU A 96 -1.94 13.49 -5.14
N ILE A 97 -1.68 12.58 -4.21
CA ILE A 97 -0.79 12.81 -3.07
C ILE A 97 0.62 12.43 -3.50
N SER A 98 1.47 13.43 -3.74
CA SER A 98 2.86 13.24 -4.14
C SER A 98 3.76 12.73 -3.00
N PHE A 99 4.89 12.11 -3.33
CA PHE A 99 5.90 11.71 -2.38
C PHE A 99 6.39 12.90 -1.56
N GLN A 100 6.62 14.06 -2.19
CA GLN A 100 7.06 15.26 -1.48
C GLN A 100 6.04 15.71 -0.42
N GLN A 101 4.75 15.63 -0.73
CA GLN A 101 3.69 15.93 0.25
C GLN A 101 3.67 14.92 1.41
N LEU A 102 3.92 13.63 1.14
CA LEU A 102 4.06 12.62 2.20
C LEU A 102 5.32 12.86 3.06
N VAL A 103 6.44 13.26 2.44
CA VAL A 103 7.66 13.65 3.15
C VAL A 103 7.37 14.82 4.09
N ASP A 104 6.66 15.85 3.63
CA ASP A 104 6.37 17.03 4.44
C ASP A 104 5.33 16.73 5.54
N CYS A 105 4.34 15.88 5.25
CA CYS A 105 3.42 15.32 6.24
C CYS A 105 4.19 14.54 7.33
N GLY A 106 5.06 13.61 6.94
CA GLY A 106 5.92 12.85 7.84
C GLY A 106 6.77 13.76 8.72
N LYS A 107 7.43 14.76 8.15
CA LYS A 107 8.22 15.75 8.90
C LYS A 107 7.40 16.49 9.95
N GLU A 108 6.18 16.94 9.63
CA GLU A 108 5.30 17.59 10.61
C GLU A 108 4.89 16.62 11.74
N GLN A 109 4.69 15.36 11.39
CA GLN A 109 4.42 14.29 12.35
C GLN A 109 5.65 13.89 13.19
N GLY A 110 6.84 14.36 12.84
CA GLY A 110 8.11 13.99 13.47
C GLY A 110 8.62 12.61 13.06
N ILE A 111 8.33 12.19 11.82
CA ILE A 111 8.78 10.93 11.21
C ILE A 111 9.56 11.24 9.93
N ASP A 112 10.77 10.72 9.80
CA ASP A 112 11.46 10.65 8.52
C ASP A 112 10.98 9.39 7.78
N ILE A 113 10.18 9.58 6.73
CA ILE A 113 9.53 8.45 6.04
C ILE A 113 10.49 7.62 5.18
N ARG A 114 11.79 7.94 5.13
CA ARG A 114 12.78 7.11 4.44
C ARG A 114 13.00 5.77 5.19
N PRO A 115 13.45 4.70 4.51
CA PRO A 115 13.88 3.48 5.19
C PRO A 115 15.07 3.72 6.14
N GLU A 116 15.18 2.90 7.19
CA GLU A 116 16.31 2.91 8.14
C GLU A 116 17.66 2.77 7.43
N ALA A 117 17.72 2.02 6.33
CA ALA A 117 18.93 1.88 5.50
C ALA A 117 19.40 3.21 4.88
N GLN A 118 18.50 4.19 4.75
CA GLN A 118 18.78 5.55 4.27
C GLN A 118 18.77 6.59 5.40
N GLY A 119 18.71 6.14 6.66
CA GLY A 119 18.71 6.98 7.86
C GLY A 119 17.35 7.56 8.25
N GLY A 120 16.24 7.06 7.70
CA GLY A 120 14.89 7.40 8.15
C GLY A 120 14.36 6.44 9.23
N ASP A 121 13.06 6.51 9.50
CA ASP A 121 12.39 5.84 10.62
C ASP A 121 11.59 4.58 10.21
N ILE A 122 11.45 4.33 8.90
CA ILE A 122 10.73 3.17 8.39
C ILE A 122 11.58 1.92 8.55
N LYS A 123 11.01 0.92 9.23
CA LYS A 123 11.60 -0.39 9.43
C LYS A 123 11.06 -1.35 8.39
N ILE A 124 11.91 -2.30 8.00
CA ILE A 124 11.51 -3.45 7.21
C ILE A 124 10.34 -4.16 7.90
N GLY A 125 9.28 -4.41 7.15
CA GLY A 125 8.06 -5.07 7.63
C GLY A 125 7.05 -4.14 8.29
N ASP A 126 7.26 -2.82 8.27
CA ASP A 126 6.21 -1.87 8.67
C ASP A 126 4.99 -1.97 7.76
N ILE A 127 3.83 -1.60 8.30
CA ILE A 127 2.59 -1.49 7.54
C ILE A 127 2.26 -0.01 7.40
N LEU A 128 2.26 0.49 6.18
CA LEU A 128 1.97 1.90 5.89
C LEU A 128 0.45 2.12 5.88
N PHE A 129 0.00 3.16 6.58
CA PHE A 129 -1.37 3.66 6.50
C PHE A 129 -1.34 5.11 6.03
N VAL A 130 -2.11 5.44 5.00
CA VAL A 130 -2.28 6.83 4.55
C VAL A 130 -3.75 7.22 4.70
N ARG A 131 -4.00 8.25 5.51
CA ARG A 131 -5.33 8.84 5.65
C ARG A 131 -5.48 9.99 4.67
N SER A 132 -6.18 9.73 3.57
CA SER A 132 -6.51 10.69 2.52
C SER A 132 -7.85 11.41 2.76
N GLY A 133 -8.66 10.95 3.71
CA GLY A 133 -9.86 11.63 4.18
C GLY A 133 -11.13 11.26 3.43
N TRP A 134 -11.13 10.19 2.64
CA TRP A 134 -12.32 9.73 1.92
C TRP A 134 -13.44 9.33 2.90
N VAL A 135 -13.10 8.58 3.95
CA VAL A 135 -14.06 8.15 4.97
C VAL A 135 -14.60 9.35 5.76
N GLU A 136 -13.75 10.31 6.10
CA GLU A 136 -14.17 11.58 6.73
C GLU A 136 -15.23 12.29 5.87
N THR A 137 -14.95 12.41 4.57
CA THR A 137 -15.85 13.06 3.62
C THR A 137 -17.15 12.28 3.40
N TYR A 138 -17.11 10.94 3.37
CA TYR A 138 -18.32 10.10 3.29
C TYR A 138 -19.33 10.47 4.39
N TYR A 139 -18.87 10.58 5.65
CA TYR A 139 -19.75 10.89 6.78
C TYR A 139 -20.20 12.36 6.84
N GLN A 140 -19.62 13.25 6.03
CA GLN A 140 -20.04 14.65 5.92
C GLN A 140 -21.11 14.88 4.86
N LYS A 141 -21.26 13.96 3.89
CA LYS A 141 -22.23 14.07 2.79
C LYS A 141 -23.63 13.61 3.20
N SER A 142 -24.65 14.18 2.57
CA SER A 142 -26.03 13.73 2.72
C SER A 142 -26.28 12.42 1.94
N VAL A 143 -27.36 11.72 2.28
CA VAL A 143 -27.78 10.51 1.57
C VAL A 143 -28.03 10.77 0.08
N GLU A 144 -28.56 11.94 -0.26
CA GLU A 144 -28.83 12.36 -1.65
C GLU A 144 -27.53 12.57 -2.43
N GLU A 145 -26.54 13.21 -1.82
CA GLU A 145 -25.22 13.38 -2.43
C GLU A 145 -24.54 12.04 -2.67
N LEU A 146 -24.60 11.13 -1.69
CA LEU A 146 -24.04 9.78 -1.81
C LEU A 146 -24.70 8.98 -2.94
N LYS A 147 -26.03 9.06 -3.09
CA LYS A 147 -26.74 8.38 -4.20
C LYS A 147 -26.29 8.87 -5.58
N VAL A 148 -26.00 10.17 -5.72
CA VAL A 148 -25.46 10.71 -6.98
C VAL A 148 -24.07 10.15 -7.27
N LEU A 149 -23.24 10.00 -6.23
CA LEU A 149 -21.89 9.45 -6.35
C LEU A 149 -21.90 7.95 -6.66
N GLU A 150 -22.81 7.19 -6.03
CA GLU A 150 -23.02 5.75 -6.28
C GLU A 150 -23.55 5.45 -7.68
N ALA A 151 -24.24 6.41 -8.31
CA ALA A 151 -24.77 6.26 -9.66
C ALA A 151 -23.73 6.50 -10.78
N ARG A 152 -22.50 6.91 -10.43
CA ARG A 152 -21.42 7.13 -11.39
C ARG A 152 -21.05 5.83 -12.12
N GLY A 153 -20.86 5.92 -13.43
CA GLY A 153 -20.26 4.83 -14.20
C GLY A 153 -18.79 4.60 -13.83
N LEU A 154 -18.23 3.44 -14.18
CA LEU A 154 -16.83 3.10 -13.89
C LEU A 154 -15.83 4.15 -14.41
N GLU A 155 -16.11 4.73 -15.59
CA GLU A 155 -15.27 5.77 -16.21
C GLU A 155 -15.37 7.14 -15.52
N GLU A 156 -16.39 7.35 -14.69
CA GLU A 156 -16.63 8.58 -13.94
C GLU A 156 -16.14 8.49 -12.48
N LEU A 157 -15.65 7.32 -12.07
CA LEU A 157 -15.08 7.14 -10.75
C LEU A 157 -13.84 8.01 -10.59
N LYS A 158 -13.73 8.63 -9.42
CA LYS A 158 -12.63 9.52 -9.07
C LYS A 158 -12.37 9.46 -7.59
N PHE A 159 -11.11 9.27 -7.23
CA PHE A 159 -10.70 9.12 -5.85
C PHE A 159 -9.37 9.83 -5.61
N VAL A 160 -9.24 10.42 -4.42
CA VAL A 160 -7.94 10.83 -3.88
C VAL A 160 -7.10 9.59 -3.56
N GLY A 161 -5.80 9.67 -3.80
CA GLY A 161 -4.85 8.63 -3.39
C GLY A 161 -3.41 9.02 -3.72
N LEU A 162 -2.48 8.07 -3.56
CA LEU A 162 -1.07 8.33 -3.88
C LEU A 162 -0.88 8.51 -5.39
N SER A 163 -0.03 9.46 -5.77
CA SER A 163 0.41 9.60 -7.15
C SER A 163 1.21 8.37 -7.60
N GLN A 164 1.18 8.09 -8.89
CA GLN A 164 1.91 6.99 -9.53
C GLN A 164 3.36 7.36 -9.90
N GLU A 165 3.90 8.44 -9.33
CA GLU A 165 5.26 8.89 -9.67
C GLU A 165 6.35 7.88 -9.24
N GLN A 166 7.47 7.87 -9.96
CA GLN A 166 8.58 6.93 -9.69
C GLN A 166 9.12 7.02 -8.26
N ALA A 167 9.09 8.20 -7.64
CA ALA A 167 9.52 8.37 -6.26
C ALA A 167 8.64 7.61 -5.26
N ILE A 168 7.33 7.49 -5.53
CA ILE A 168 6.42 6.66 -4.73
C ILE A 168 6.77 5.18 -4.93
N LEU A 169 7.00 4.73 -6.17
CA LEU A 169 7.39 3.34 -6.45
C LEU A 169 8.70 2.95 -5.76
N ASP A 170 9.73 3.79 -5.89
CA ASP A 170 11.02 3.63 -5.19
C ASP A 170 10.83 3.56 -3.68
N TRP A 171 10.07 4.51 -3.13
CA TRP A 171 9.85 4.58 -1.69
C TRP A 171 9.09 3.37 -1.15
N LEU A 172 7.99 2.96 -1.80
CA LEU A 172 7.18 1.83 -1.36
C LEU A 172 8.00 0.53 -1.39
N HIS A 173 8.73 0.30 -2.47
CA HIS A 173 9.56 -0.91 -2.62
C HIS A 173 10.76 -0.91 -1.67
N ASP A 174 11.56 0.15 -1.67
CA ASP A 174 12.83 0.20 -0.91
C ASP A 174 12.62 0.34 0.60
N SER A 175 11.40 0.67 1.03
CA SER A 175 10.99 0.63 2.43
C SER A 175 10.69 -0.77 2.95
N TYR A 176 10.43 -1.75 2.07
CA TYR A 176 10.02 -3.11 2.43
C TYR A 176 8.82 -3.13 3.37
N PHE A 177 7.79 -2.36 3.03
CA PHE A 177 6.52 -2.44 3.73
C PHE A 177 5.97 -3.86 3.62
N ALA A 178 5.51 -4.43 4.73
CA ALA A 178 4.84 -5.73 4.73
C ALA A 178 3.42 -5.64 4.16
N ALA A 179 2.82 -4.46 4.18
CA ALA A 179 1.53 -4.14 3.57
C ALA A 179 1.34 -2.62 3.50
N VAL A 180 0.44 -2.17 2.64
CA VAL A 180 0.00 -0.78 2.57
C VAL A 180 -1.51 -0.70 2.74
N ALA A 181 -2.00 0.42 3.26
CA ALA A 181 -3.42 0.63 3.42
C ALA A 181 -3.83 2.10 3.38
N GLY A 182 -5.07 2.35 2.94
CA GLY A 182 -5.69 3.67 2.90
C GLY A 182 -7.17 3.64 3.26
N ASP A 183 -7.75 4.83 3.46
CA ASP A 183 -9.17 5.02 3.71
C ASP A 183 -10.00 5.29 2.44
N ALA A 184 -9.35 5.45 1.29
CA ALA A 184 -10.03 5.59 -0.01
C ALA A 184 -10.40 4.23 -0.64
N PRO A 185 -11.33 4.21 -1.63
CA PRO A 185 -11.66 3.02 -2.41
C PRO A 185 -10.52 2.49 -3.29
N THR A 186 -9.54 3.34 -3.59
CA THR A 186 -8.27 2.97 -4.22
C THR A 186 -7.12 3.50 -3.38
N PHE A 187 -6.04 2.73 -3.19
CA PHE A 187 -4.83 3.25 -2.51
C PHE A 187 -4.13 4.37 -3.31
N GLU A 188 -4.12 4.22 -4.63
CA GLU A 188 -3.62 5.22 -5.58
C GLU A 188 -4.70 6.23 -5.99
N ALA A 189 -4.28 7.37 -6.52
CA ALA A 189 -5.21 8.33 -7.11
C ALA A 189 -5.88 7.73 -8.34
N TRP A 190 -7.19 8.00 -8.50
CA TRP A 190 -7.98 7.45 -9.60
C TRP A 190 -8.74 8.55 -10.36
N PRO A 191 -8.77 8.52 -11.71
CA PRO A 191 -7.99 7.63 -12.58
C PRO A 191 -6.48 7.95 -12.55
N THR A 192 -5.66 6.99 -12.97
CA THR A 192 -4.21 7.19 -13.15
C THR A 192 -3.92 8.09 -14.35
N ASN A 193 -2.86 8.89 -14.27
CA ASN A 193 -2.29 9.63 -15.41
C ASN A 193 -1.17 8.84 -16.12
N GLU A 194 -0.80 7.68 -15.58
CA GLU A 194 0.26 6.82 -16.09
C GLU A 194 -0.30 5.65 -16.90
N ALA A 195 0.57 4.92 -17.59
CA ALA A 195 0.19 3.69 -18.32
C ALA A 195 -0.03 2.47 -17.40
N TYR A 196 0.09 2.65 -16.09
CA TYR A 196 0.07 1.61 -15.07
C TYR A 196 -0.64 2.11 -13.81
N HIS A 197 -0.91 1.15 -12.94
CA HIS A 197 -1.49 1.35 -11.61
C HIS A 197 -0.48 0.97 -10.53
N LEU A 198 -0.49 1.65 -9.38
CA LEU A 198 0.29 1.19 -8.22
C LEU A 198 -0.12 -0.22 -7.81
N HIS A 199 -1.40 -0.58 -7.98
CA HIS A 199 -1.90 -1.94 -7.73
C HIS A 199 -1.08 -3.03 -8.41
N GLU A 200 -0.67 -2.82 -9.67
CA GLU A 200 0.09 -3.81 -10.44
C GLU A 200 1.45 -4.07 -9.78
N TYR A 201 2.13 -3.01 -9.35
CA TYR A 201 3.41 -3.10 -8.65
C TYR A 201 3.24 -3.74 -7.26
N ILE A 202 2.32 -3.20 -6.47
CA ILE A 202 2.12 -3.59 -5.07
C ILE A 202 1.73 -5.07 -4.98
N LEU A 203 0.73 -5.50 -5.75
CA LEU A 203 0.19 -6.87 -5.66
C LEU A 203 0.96 -7.84 -6.55
N SER A 204 0.97 -7.60 -7.86
CA SER A 204 1.43 -8.59 -8.84
C SER A 204 2.95 -8.67 -8.94
N LEU A 205 3.65 -7.56 -8.77
CA LEU A 205 5.12 -7.53 -8.88
C LEU A 205 5.82 -7.76 -7.55
N TRP A 206 5.30 -7.21 -6.44
CA TRP A 206 5.98 -7.23 -5.15
C TRP A 206 5.35 -8.13 -4.10
N GLY A 207 4.16 -8.68 -4.37
CA GLY A 207 3.46 -9.57 -3.43
C GLY A 207 3.09 -8.88 -2.10
N MET A 208 2.95 -7.55 -2.10
CA MET A 208 2.65 -6.74 -0.93
C MET A 208 1.13 -6.57 -0.78
N PRO A 209 0.50 -7.06 0.30
CA PRO A 209 -0.92 -6.87 0.56
C PRO A 209 -1.34 -5.40 0.61
N LEU A 210 -2.53 -5.13 0.10
CA LEU A 210 -3.11 -3.79 -0.02
C LEU A 210 -4.49 -3.76 0.65
N GLY A 211 -4.72 -2.78 1.53
CA GLY A 211 -5.98 -2.60 2.26
C GLY A 211 -6.66 -1.28 1.93
N GLU A 212 -7.96 -1.31 1.64
CA GLU A 212 -8.72 -0.14 1.20
C GLU A 212 -9.97 0.09 2.06
N MET A 213 -10.46 1.33 2.05
CA MET A 213 -11.63 1.76 2.83
C MET A 213 -11.48 1.52 4.34
N LEU A 214 -10.26 1.64 4.87
CA LEU A 214 -10.05 1.54 6.31
C LEU A 214 -10.65 2.73 7.05
N GLN A 215 -11.26 2.46 8.20
CA GLN A 215 -11.74 3.50 9.11
C GLN A 215 -10.58 4.06 9.96
N LEU A 216 -9.92 5.12 9.48
CA LEU A 216 -8.72 5.69 10.12
C LEU A 216 -9.01 6.87 11.06
N GLU A 217 -10.25 7.37 11.14
CA GLU A 217 -10.58 8.62 11.87
C GLU A 217 -10.17 8.59 13.35
N LYS A 218 -10.65 7.58 14.09
CA LYS A 218 -10.35 7.43 15.52
C LYS A 218 -8.88 7.13 15.78
N LEU A 219 -8.22 6.43 14.86
CA LEU A 219 -6.78 6.17 14.96
C LEU A 219 -6.01 7.47 14.83
N ALA A 220 -6.31 8.27 13.80
CA ALA A 220 -5.68 9.55 13.56
C ALA A 220 -5.86 10.52 14.74
N GLU A 221 -7.07 10.60 15.31
CA GLU A 221 -7.32 11.34 16.56
C GLU A 221 -6.38 10.92 17.69
N LYS A 222 -6.27 9.60 17.95
CA LYS A 222 -5.41 9.08 19.02
C LYS A 222 -3.93 9.29 18.73
N CYS A 223 -3.50 9.21 17.48
CA CYS A 223 -2.13 9.51 17.06
C CYS A 223 -1.79 10.98 17.34
N ARG A 224 -2.68 11.93 16.99
CA ARG A 224 -2.51 13.36 17.27
C ARG A 224 -2.48 13.67 18.76
N GLU A 225 -3.44 13.15 19.53
CA GLU A 225 -3.49 13.31 20.99
C GLU A 225 -2.17 12.87 21.66
N ARG A 226 -1.60 11.75 21.20
CA ARG A 226 -0.41 11.15 21.79
C ARG A 226 0.90 11.59 21.15
N LYS A 227 0.84 12.33 20.05
CA LYS A 227 1.99 12.63 19.17
C LYS A 227 2.78 11.37 18.83
N LYS A 228 2.07 10.28 18.54
CA LYS A 228 2.66 8.97 18.22
C LYS A 228 1.95 8.35 17.04
N TRP A 229 2.70 8.17 15.96
CA TRP A 229 2.19 7.76 14.65
C TRP A 229 2.51 6.31 14.30
N THR A 230 3.20 5.60 15.19
CA THR A 230 3.46 4.17 15.09
C THR A 230 2.64 3.40 16.13
N PHE A 231 2.06 2.28 15.74
CA PHE A 231 1.20 1.46 16.61
C PHE A 231 1.33 -0.03 16.28
N PHE A 232 0.81 -0.87 17.16
CA PHE A 232 0.65 -2.29 16.85
C PHE A 232 -0.66 -2.46 16.09
N PHE A 233 -0.60 -3.11 14.94
CA PHE A 233 -1.75 -3.39 14.08
C PHE A 233 -1.98 -4.89 13.98
N THR A 234 -3.24 -5.30 13.99
CA THR A 234 -3.65 -6.66 13.70
C THR A 234 -4.88 -6.68 12.80
N SER A 235 -4.88 -7.56 11.80
CA SER A 235 -6.03 -7.87 10.97
C SER A 235 -6.09 -9.38 10.74
N ALA A 236 -7.28 -9.97 10.83
CA ALA A 236 -7.51 -11.37 10.54
C ALA A 236 -8.48 -11.45 9.35
N PRO A 237 -7.97 -11.63 8.11
CA PRO A 237 -8.85 -11.76 6.97
C PRO A 237 -9.69 -13.03 7.08
N ALA A 238 -10.90 -12.99 6.52
CA ALA A 238 -11.75 -14.17 6.49
C ALA A 238 -11.06 -15.29 5.69
N ASN A 239 -11.07 -16.50 6.24
CA ASN A 239 -10.54 -17.67 5.54
C ASN A 239 -11.57 -18.15 4.50
N CYS A 240 -11.54 -17.52 3.33
CA CYS A 240 -12.43 -17.79 2.20
C CYS A 240 -11.62 -18.44 1.06
N PRO A 241 -11.30 -19.74 1.13
CA PRO A 241 -10.54 -20.41 0.09
C PRO A 241 -11.35 -20.47 -1.21
N ILE A 242 -10.65 -20.35 -2.35
CA ILE A 242 -11.25 -20.60 -3.67
C ILE A 242 -11.77 -22.04 -3.67
N ARG A 243 -13.05 -22.21 -4.03
CA ARG A 243 -13.68 -23.53 -4.16
C ARG A 243 -13.23 -24.12 -5.49
N MET A 244 -12.32 -25.10 -5.42
CA MET A 244 -11.95 -25.95 -6.55
C MET A 244 -13.15 -26.80 -7.00
#